data_AF-A0A2J7PED7-F1
#
_entry.id   AF-A0A2J7PED7-F1
#
_cell.length_a   1.000
_cell.length_b   1.000
_cell.length_c   1.000
_cell.angle_alpha   90.00
_cell.angle_beta   90.00
_cell.angle_gamma   90.00
#
_symmetry.space_group_name_H-M   'P 1'
#
loop_
_entity.id
_entity.type
_entity.pdbx_description
1 polymer ?
#
loop_
_entity_poly.entity_id
_entity_poly.type
_entity_poly.pdbx_seq_one_letter_code
_entity_poly.pdbx_strand_id
1 'polypeptide(L)'
;MIVRHVIQFITIRQFPPADKSLPPLSKSRWWIPTGTKTLALINAANNSSTPPLLDYTEFYNSALDHMDLMQDYFNWQSPQRPGQFSYCQYPFILSIVAKRIILTKDSEQQMILTARRSLVAKVARHQAPQIDIFFLNIHVRRSHLVSDSLNEIASKQKDLKKKLKVSFVGEPGLDMGGLTKEWFLLLIRQIFHPDYGMFVYHPHSRCYWFSTDQEGNLREYNLIGVLMGLAVYNSIILDLHFPSICYRKLLSPPVVPDVDTADVGSVNTPTVDDLAEIMPDVSRGLTELLAYEGNVEEDMCMNFQVSLEEYGDVKTYKLRDNGENIPVTNDNRNEYVELYLDWILNAAIYEQFRAFYLGFHSVCASNALIVSIKKYC
;
A
#
# COMPACT_ATOMS: atom_id res chain seq x y z
N MET A 1 13.24 1.67 27.49
CA MET A 1 14.02 2.76 28.14
C MET A 1 15.00 3.44 27.17
N ILE A 2 15.86 2.69 26.46
CA ILE A 2 16.90 3.26 25.57
C ILE A 2 16.29 4.09 24.42
N VAL A 3 15.31 3.54 23.68
CA VAL A 3 14.65 4.24 22.55
C VAL A 3 14.12 5.61 22.98
N ARG A 4 13.38 5.66 24.10
CA ARG A 4 12.83 6.92 24.64
C ARG A 4 13.91 7.95 24.97
N HIS A 5 15.03 7.55 25.58
CA HIS A 5 16.13 8.47 25.86
C HIS A 5 16.79 9.02 24.59
N VAL A 6 16.97 8.18 23.57
CA VAL A 6 17.54 8.64 22.29
C VAL A 6 16.58 9.57 21.56
N ILE A 7 15.28 9.28 21.56
CA ILE A 7 14.25 10.19 21.02
C ILE A 7 14.27 11.52 21.75
N GLN A 8 14.25 11.50 23.08
CA GLN A 8 14.30 12.72 23.90
C GLN A 8 15.57 13.54 23.61
N PHE A 9 16.72 12.87 23.46
CA PHE A 9 17.95 13.52 23.05
C PHE A 9 17.81 14.20 21.68
N ILE A 10 17.27 13.51 20.67
CA ILE A 10 17.03 14.08 19.34
C ILE A 10 16.10 15.29 19.44
N THR A 11 15.01 15.19 20.20
CA THR A 11 14.04 16.27 20.39
C THR A 11 14.66 17.51 21.03
N ILE A 12 15.40 17.35 22.14
CA ILE A 12 16.08 18.47 22.82
C ILE A 12 17.12 19.11 21.91
N ARG A 13 17.75 18.36 21.01
CA ARG A 13 18.72 18.92 20.06
C ARG A 13 18.09 19.63 18.88
N GLN A 14 16.99 19.09 18.37
CA GLN A 14 16.24 19.69 17.27
C GLN A 14 15.54 20.98 17.72
N PHE A 15 15.00 20.96 18.94
CA PHE A 15 14.26 22.06 19.55
C PHE A 15 14.92 22.43 20.89
N PRO A 16 16.09 23.10 20.86
CA PRO A 16 16.82 23.43 22.08
C PRO A 16 15.99 24.36 22.98
N PRO A 17 15.97 24.09 24.29
CA PRO A 17 15.36 25.01 25.26
C PRO A 17 16.09 26.36 25.22
N ALA A 18 15.43 27.42 25.69
CA ALA A 18 15.99 28.78 25.68
C ALA A 18 17.31 28.92 26.46
N ASP A 19 17.60 27.97 27.35
CA ASP A 19 18.87 27.88 28.06
C ASP A 19 20.02 27.48 27.11
N LYS A 20 21.07 28.30 27.07
CA LYS A 20 22.24 28.16 26.17
C LYS A 20 23.25 27.13 26.68
N SER A 21 22.86 26.22 27.57
CA SER A 21 23.72 25.18 28.13
C SER A 21 24.24 24.17 27.09
N LEU A 22 23.63 24.15 25.91
CA LEU A 22 23.93 23.24 24.82
C LEU A 22 24.87 23.86 23.76
N PRO A 23 25.89 23.11 23.28
CA PRO A 23 26.74 23.60 22.20
C PRO A 23 25.94 23.97 20.93
N PRO A 24 26.34 25.04 20.21
CA PRO A 24 25.67 25.46 18.99
C PRO A 24 25.57 24.33 17.97
N LEU A 25 24.45 24.26 17.23
CA LEU A 25 24.20 23.25 16.19
C LEU A 25 25.33 23.14 15.16
N SER A 26 26.05 24.24 14.88
CA SER A 26 27.20 24.24 13.97
C SER A 26 28.37 23.37 14.45
N LYS A 27 28.54 23.19 15.76
CA LYS A 27 29.59 22.37 16.37
C LYS A 27 29.12 20.94 16.71
N SER A 28 27.82 20.70 16.67
CA SER A 28 27.17 19.43 17.04
C SER A 28 26.35 18.81 15.90
N ARG A 29 26.65 19.16 14.64
CA ARG A 29 25.91 18.73 13.43
C ARG A 29 25.77 17.20 13.30
N TRP A 30 26.67 16.44 13.90
CA TRP A 30 26.67 14.97 13.85
C TRP A 30 25.76 14.31 14.90
N TRP A 31 25.30 15.04 15.92
CA TRP A 31 24.53 14.47 17.04
C TRP A 31 23.18 13.89 16.65
N ILE A 32 22.38 14.67 15.92
CA ILE A 32 21.06 14.24 15.44
C ILE A 32 21.19 13.06 14.44
N PRO A 33 22.07 13.13 13.41
CA PRO A 33 22.30 12.00 12.52
C PRO A 33 22.73 10.74 13.25
N THR A 34 23.67 10.84 14.20
CA THR A 34 24.14 9.68 14.97
C THR A 34 23.04 9.10 15.84
N GLY A 35 22.28 9.93 16.57
CA GLY A 35 21.14 9.46 17.37
C GLY A 35 20.08 8.73 16.52
N THR A 36 19.77 9.29 15.35
CA THR A 36 18.79 8.69 14.43
C THR A 36 19.30 7.37 13.83
N LYS A 37 20.59 7.29 13.47
CA LYS A 37 21.24 6.04 13.03
C LYS A 37 21.24 4.97 14.12
N THR A 38 21.48 5.34 15.37
CA THR A 38 21.38 4.41 16.50
C THR A 38 19.96 3.86 16.62
N LEU A 39 18.92 4.70 16.51
CA LEU A 39 17.53 4.22 16.47
C LEU A 39 17.26 3.32 15.26
N ALA A 40 17.88 3.58 14.11
CA ALA A 40 17.73 2.76 12.92
C ALA A 40 18.27 1.34 13.12
N LEU A 41 19.41 1.20 13.81
CA LEU A 41 19.96 -0.11 14.20
C LEU A 41 19.02 -0.85 15.16
N ILE A 42 18.46 -0.15 16.15
CA ILE A 42 17.50 -0.74 17.08
C ILE A 42 16.22 -1.17 16.34
N ASN A 43 15.71 -0.34 15.42
CA ASN A 43 14.53 -0.67 14.61
C ASN A 43 14.81 -1.86 13.67
N ALA A 44 16.01 -1.96 13.10
CA ALA A 44 16.40 -3.11 12.28
C ALA A 44 16.43 -4.40 13.11
N ALA A 45 17.01 -4.37 14.32
CA ALA A 45 16.99 -5.51 15.24
C ALA A 45 15.56 -5.89 15.66
N ASN A 46 14.68 -4.89 15.86
CA ASN A 46 13.27 -5.11 16.14
C ASN A 46 12.57 -5.85 14.99
N ASN A 47 12.85 -5.47 13.75
CA ASN A 47 12.31 -6.10 12.55
C ASN A 47 12.84 -7.52 12.31
N SER A 48 14.01 -7.87 12.84
CA SER A 48 14.56 -9.23 12.75
C SER A 48 14.00 -10.18 13.82
N SER A 49 13.19 -9.68 14.75
CA SER A 49 12.56 -10.48 15.80
C SER A 49 11.10 -10.74 15.44
N THR A 50 10.66 -11.99 15.59
CA THR A 50 9.25 -12.38 15.42
C THR A 50 8.79 -13.06 16.71
N PRO A 51 7.89 -12.44 17.51
CA PRO A 51 7.29 -11.13 17.32
C PRO A 51 8.28 -9.97 17.54
N PRO A 52 7.95 -8.74 17.09
CA PRO A 52 8.74 -7.55 17.37
C PRO A 52 8.90 -7.32 18.87
N LEU A 53 10.10 -6.93 19.30
CA LEU A 53 10.41 -6.69 20.72
C LEU A 53 9.79 -5.41 21.28
N LEU A 54 9.56 -4.42 20.41
CA LEU A 54 9.02 -3.11 20.73
C LEU A 54 7.89 -2.75 19.76
N ASP A 55 6.87 -2.08 20.27
CA ASP A 55 5.84 -1.45 19.45
C ASP A 55 6.48 -0.37 18.56
N TYR A 56 6.10 -0.37 17.29
CA TYR A 56 6.66 0.54 16.31
C TYR A 56 6.37 2.02 16.59
N THR A 57 5.29 2.32 17.32
CA THR A 57 4.95 3.67 17.79
C THR A 57 5.93 4.18 18.85
N GLU A 58 6.65 3.29 19.55
CA GLU A 58 7.69 3.71 20.50
C GLU A 58 8.84 4.46 19.83
N PHE A 59 9.02 4.27 18.51
CA PHE A 59 10.04 4.95 17.74
C PHE A 59 9.61 6.33 17.24
N TYR A 60 8.33 6.70 17.34
CA TYR A 60 7.84 7.98 16.84
C TYR A 60 8.32 9.15 17.68
N ASN A 61 8.78 10.20 16.99
CA ASN A 61 9.09 11.48 17.60
C ASN A 61 8.06 12.52 17.15
N SER A 62 6.98 12.67 17.91
CA SER A 62 5.91 13.63 17.62
C SER A 62 6.36 15.09 17.64
N ALA A 63 7.48 15.42 18.30
CA ALA A 63 8.01 16.78 18.25
C ALA A 63 8.45 17.18 16.82
N LEU A 64 8.80 16.19 15.99
CA LEU A 64 9.12 16.44 14.58
C LEU A 64 7.91 16.92 13.78
N ASP A 65 6.67 16.72 14.25
CA ASP A 65 5.47 17.22 13.55
C ASP A 65 5.45 18.76 13.45
N HIS A 66 6.21 19.45 14.29
CA HIS A 66 6.34 20.91 14.30
C HIS A 66 7.47 21.44 13.41
N MET A 67 8.25 20.58 12.76
CA MET A 67 9.29 21.01 11.83
C MET A 67 8.72 21.35 10.45
N ASP A 68 9.51 22.01 9.61
CA ASP A 68 9.19 22.11 8.18
C ASP A 68 9.43 20.76 7.49
N LEU A 69 8.41 19.91 7.53
CA LEU A 69 8.43 18.55 6.97
C LEU A 69 8.65 18.56 5.46
N MET A 70 8.13 19.56 4.74
CA MET A 70 8.29 19.63 3.29
C MET A 70 9.71 20.06 2.91
N GLN A 71 10.32 20.96 3.66
CA GLN A 71 11.73 21.29 3.46
C GLN A 71 12.64 20.07 3.67
N ASP A 72 12.40 19.26 4.71
CA ASP A 72 13.14 18.02 4.96
C ASP A 72 12.93 17.00 3.82
N TYR A 73 11.69 16.85 3.37
CA TYR A 73 11.33 15.98 2.25
C TYR A 73 12.02 16.39 0.93
N PHE A 74 12.03 17.68 0.57
CA PHE A 74 12.74 18.15 -0.62
C PHE A 74 14.26 18.02 -0.49
N ASN A 75 14.82 18.23 0.70
CA ASN A 75 16.24 17.99 0.95
C ASN A 75 16.62 16.53 0.72
N TRP A 76 15.76 15.60 1.15
CA TRP A 76 15.96 14.16 0.93
C TRP A 76 15.89 13.77 -0.55
N GLN A 77 14.98 14.37 -1.31
CA GLN A 77 14.84 14.12 -2.74
C GLN A 77 15.94 14.78 -3.58
N SER A 78 16.63 15.80 -3.07
CA SER A 78 17.56 16.60 -3.85
C SER A 78 18.86 15.84 -4.17
N PRO A 79 19.15 15.57 -5.46
CA PRO A 79 20.39 14.90 -5.86
C PRO A 79 21.61 15.81 -5.73
N GLN A 80 21.42 17.12 -5.49
CA GLN A 80 22.50 18.12 -5.46
C GLN A 80 23.31 18.13 -4.16
N ARG A 81 22.84 17.45 -3.10
CA ARG A 81 23.54 17.35 -1.80
C ARG A 81 23.57 15.91 -1.28
N PRO A 82 24.28 15.00 -1.95
CA PRO A 82 24.43 13.63 -1.47
C PRO A 82 25.06 13.64 -0.07
N GLY A 83 24.41 12.98 0.89
CA GLY A 83 24.89 12.86 2.27
C GLY A 83 24.38 13.91 3.26
N GLN A 84 23.53 14.86 2.85
CA GLN A 84 22.82 15.69 3.81
C GLN A 84 21.80 14.83 4.60
N PHE A 85 21.80 14.98 5.92
CA PHE A 85 20.85 14.28 6.78
C PHE A 85 19.43 14.81 6.56
N SER A 86 18.47 13.89 6.51
CA SER A 86 17.04 14.17 6.55
C SER A 86 16.32 13.08 7.35
N TYR A 87 15.27 13.45 8.08
CA TYR A 87 14.44 12.48 8.79
C TYR A 87 13.64 11.60 7.84
N CYS A 88 13.33 12.06 6.61
CA CYS A 88 12.71 11.24 5.57
C CYS A 88 13.56 10.03 5.13
N GLN A 89 14.88 10.03 5.41
CA GLN A 89 15.74 8.85 5.24
C GLN A 89 15.43 7.74 6.27
N TYR A 90 14.79 8.10 7.38
CA TYR A 90 14.46 7.24 8.50
C TYR A 90 12.96 7.29 8.83
N PRO A 91 12.06 6.84 7.94
CA PRO A 91 10.62 7.05 8.09
C PRO A 91 10.02 6.45 9.37
N PHE A 92 10.72 5.51 10.02
CA PHE A 92 10.26 4.88 11.26
C PHE A 92 10.18 5.86 12.44
N ILE A 93 10.89 7.00 12.40
CA ILE A 93 10.89 8.04 13.45
C ILE A 93 9.75 9.05 13.26
N LEU A 94 9.25 9.19 12.03
CA LEU A 94 8.18 10.13 11.70
C LEU A 94 6.85 9.56 12.17
N SER A 95 6.07 10.40 12.86
CA SER A 95 4.71 10.05 13.27
C SER A 95 3.80 9.83 12.05
N ILE A 96 2.64 9.21 12.29
CA ILE A 96 1.61 9.09 11.25
C ILE A 96 1.10 10.47 10.79
N VAL A 97 1.09 11.46 11.68
CA VAL A 97 0.66 12.83 11.36
C VAL A 97 1.66 13.45 10.39
N ALA A 98 2.96 13.37 10.68
CA ALA A 98 4.01 13.87 9.79
C ALA A 98 3.97 13.19 8.41
N LYS A 99 3.85 11.86 8.37
CA LYS A 99 3.75 11.09 7.11
C LYS A 99 2.53 11.51 6.28
N ARG A 100 1.37 11.65 6.92
CA ARG A 100 0.14 12.14 6.26
C ARG A 100 0.35 13.53 5.68
N ILE A 101 0.96 14.45 6.43
CA ILE A 101 1.25 15.81 5.94
C ILE A 101 2.15 15.76 4.70
N ILE A 102 3.25 14.99 4.73
CA ILE A 102 4.16 14.83 3.59
C ILE A 102 3.41 14.29 2.36
N LEU A 103 2.63 13.23 2.54
CA LEU A 103 1.87 12.61 1.45
C LEU A 103 0.84 13.55 0.82
N THR A 104 0.04 14.23 1.65
CA THR A 104 -0.98 15.18 1.18
C THR A 104 -0.33 16.37 0.48
N LYS A 105 0.73 16.95 1.06
CA LYS A 105 1.39 18.13 0.50
C LYS A 105 2.14 17.84 -0.80
N ASP A 106 2.80 16.68 -0.90
CA ASP A 106 3.42 16.23 -2.15
C ASP A 106 2.36 16.06 -3.26
N SER A 107 1.23 15.43 -2.94
CA SER A 107 0.12 15.25 -3.89
C SER A 107 -0.46 16.59 -4.37
N GLU A 108 -0.75 17.52 -3.44
CA GLU A 108 -1.21 18.89 -3.76
C GLU A 108 -0.23 19.63 -4.68
N GLN A 109 1.07 19.55 -4.38
CA GLN A 109 2.10 20.19 -5.19
C GLN A 109 2.19 19.59 -6.59
N GLN A 110 2.13 18.26 -6.71
CA GLN A 110 2.12 17.58 -7.99
C GLN A 110 0.88 17.93 -8.82
N MET A 111 -0.29 18.07 -8.19
CA MET A 111 -1.51 18.55 -8.85
C MET A 111 -1.32 19.94 -9.44
N ILE A 112 -0.80 20.89 -8.65
CA ILE A 112 -0.55 22.26 -9.09
C ILE A 112 0.44 22.28 -10.26
N LEU A 113 1.54 21.53 -10.16
CA LEU A 113 2.56 21.47 -11.20
C LEU A 113 2.03 20.86 -12.50
N THR A 114 1.25 19.78 -12.42
CA THR A 114 0.65 19.12 -13.59
C THR A 114 -0.38 20.02 -14.28
N ALA A 115 -1.20 20.71 -13.48
CA ALA A 115 -2.17 21.67 -13.97
C ALA A 115 -1.48 22.87 -14.68
N ARG A 116 -0.39 23.40 -14.08
CA ARG A 116 0.42 24.47 -14.70
C ARG A 116 1.09 24.01 -15.99
N ARG A 117 1.66 22.81 -16.05
CA ARG A 117 2.24 22.23 -17.28
C ARG A 117 1.20 22.13 -18.39
N SER A 118 -0.01 21.67 -18.05
CA SER A 118 -1.13 21.57 -18.99
C SER A 118 -1.52 22.93 -19.56
N LEU A 119 -1.57 23.97 -18.71
CA LEU A 119 -1.85 25.35 -19.14
C LEU A 119 -0.80 25.85 -20.13
N VAL A 120 0.49 25.73 -19.78
CA VAL A 120 1.60 26.14 -20.65
C VAL A 120 1.54 25.43 -22.00
N ALA A 121 1.25 24.13 -22.01
CA ALA A 121 1.13 23.35 -23.25
C ALA A 121 -0.06 23.75 -24.14
N LYS A 122 -1.17 24.27 -23.57
CA LYS A 122 -2.28 24.81 -24.39
C LYS A 122 -1.99 26.22 -24.91
N VAL A 123 -1.41 27.08 -24.07
CA VAL A 123 -1.00 28.43 -24.49
C VAL A 123 0.03 28.37 -25.62
N ALA A 124 1.01 27.46 -25.54
CA ALA A 124 1.98 27.23 -26.62
C ALA A 124 1.32 26.80 -27.94
N ARG A 125 0.14 26.16 -27.87
CA ARG A 125 -0.67 25.77 -29.03
C ARG A 125 -1.68 26.83 -29.47
N HIS A 126 -1.60 28.05 -28.92
CA HIS A 126 -2.51 29.17 -29.21
C HIS A 126 -4.00 28.83 -28.98
N GLN A 127 -4.28 27.89 -28.07
CA GLN A 127 -5.64 27.52 -27.70
C GLN A 127 -6.09 28.30 -26.46
N ALA A 128 -7.32 28.82 -26.49
CA ALA A 128 -7.91 29.50 -25.34
C ALA A 128 -8.01 28.52 -24.15
N PRO A 129 -7.40 28.83 -22.98
CA PRO A 129 -7.48 27.97 -21.83
C PRO A 129 -8.88 28.03 -21.22
N GLN A 130 -9.46 26.86 -20.97
CA GLN A 130 -10.70 26.70 -20.21
C GLN A 130 -10.36 26.24 -18.79
N ILE A 131 -11.20 26.60 -17.81
CA ILE A 131 -11.01 26.26 -16.39
C ILE A 131 -10.86 24.74 -16.19
N ASP A 132 -11.57 23.95 -16.98
CA ASP A 132 -11.56 22.48 -16.90
C ASP A 132 -10.18 21.86 -17.14
N ILE A 133 -9.23 22.59 -17.73
CA ILE A 133 -7.88 22.08 -17.96
C ILE A 133 -7.11 21.77 -16.67
N PHE A 134 -7.48 22.42 -15.56
CA PHE A 134 -6.81 22.28 -14.28
C PHE A 134 -7.26 21.05 -13.49
N PHE A 135 -8.31 20.37 -13.95
CA PHE A 135 -8.96 19.28 -13.23
C PHE A 135 -8.94 17.98 -14.05
N LEU A 136 -8.99 16.85 -13.34
CA LEU A 136 -9.44 15.59 -13.88
C LEU A 136 -10.96 15.55 -13.72
N ASN A 137 -11.70 15.86 -14.79
CA ASN A 137 -13.15 15.84 -14.76
C ASN A 137 -13.67 14.46 -15.13
N ILE A 138 -14.40 13.83 -14.20
CA ILE A 138 -15.06 12.54 -14.39
C ILE A 138 -16.56 12.78 -14.55
N HIS A 139 -17.13 12.38 -15.68
CA HIS A 139 -18.54 12.52 -16.00
C HIS A 139 -19.18 11.15 -16.09
N VAL A 140 -20.11 10.86 -15.17
CA VAL A 140 -20.65 9.50 -15.01
C VAL A 140 -22.16 9.52 -14.88
N ARG A 141 -22.82 8.47 -15.37
CA ARG A 141 -24.26 8.23 -15.15
C ARG A 141 -24.43 7.32 -13.96
N ARG A 142 -25.39 7.62 -13.07
CA ARG A 142 -25.68 6.76 -11.90
C ARG A 142 -25.97 5.31 -12.28
N SER A 143 -26.68 5.10 -13.40
CA SER A 143 -27.07 3.77 -13.87
C SER A 143 -25.92 2.96 -14.49
N HIS A 144 -24.80 3.60 -14.83
CA HIS A 144 -23.63 2.99 -15.49
C HIS A 144 -22.34 3.39 -14.77
N LEU A 145 -22.40 3.43 -13.43
CA LEU A 145 -21.37 4.04 -12.61
C LEU A 145 -19.99 3.40 -12.82
N VAL A 146 -19.90 2.08 -12.72
CA VAL A 146 -18.64 1.34 -12.89
C VAL A 146 -18.09 1.54 -14.30
N SER A 147 -18.86 1.20 -15.33
CA SER A 147 -18.40 1.28 -16.71
C SER A 147 -17.98 2.69 -17.13
N ASP A 148 -18.77 3.72 -16.78
CA ASP A 148 -18.44 5.10 -17.13
C ASP A 148 -17.17 5.55 -16.39
N SER A 149 -17.03 5.19 -15.12
CA SER A 149 -15.85 5.53 -14.31
C SER A 149 -14.57 4.91 -14.86
N LEU A 150 -14.61 3.60 -15.15
CA LEU A 150 -13.46 2.87 -15.69
C LEU A 150 -13.07 3.41 -17.07
N ASN A 151 -14.05 3.73 -17.94
CA ASN A 151 -13.79 4.34 -19.25
C ASN A 151 -13.21 5.75 -19.15
N GLU A 152 -13.70 6.58 -18.23
CA GLU A 152 -13.18 7.93 -17.99
C GLU A 152 -11.74 7.89 -17.47
N ILE A 153 -11.44 6.96 -16.55
CA ILE A 153 -10.08 6.74 -16.03
C ILE A 153 -9.16 6.24 -17.16
N ALA A 154 -9.59 5.23 -17.93
CA ALA A 154 -8.81 4.66 -19.02
C ALA A 154 -8.49 5.68 -20.12
N SER A 155 -9.42 6.58 -20.45
CA SER A 155 -9.22 7.60 -21.48
C SER A 155 -8.37 8.80 -21.02
N LYS A 156 -8.30 9.06 -19.71
CA LYS A 156 -7.67 10.26 -19.11
C LYS A 156 -6.38 9.97 -18.33
N GLN A 157 -5.66 8.92 -18.71
CA GLN A 157 -4.40 8.50 -18.06
C GLN A 157 -3.36 9.62 -17.89
N LYS A 158 -3.29 10.57 -18.83
CA LYS A 158 -2.37 11.73 -18.77
C LYS A 158 -2.74 12.78 -17.73
N ASP A 159 -3.99 12.77 -17.29
CA ASP A 159 -4.60 13.78 -16.42
C ASP A 159 -4.82 13.26 -14.99
N LEU A 160 -4.46 12.00 -14.69
CA LEU A 160 -4.65 11.37 -13.37
C LEU A 160 -4.03 12.13 -12.21
N LYS A 161 -2.96 12.90 -12.48
CA LYS A 161 -2.27 13.73 -11.48
C LYS A 161 -2.81 15.16 -11.41
N LYS A 162 -4.03 15.43 -11.91
CA LYS A 162 -4.75 16.70 -11.69
C LYS A 162 -5.74 16.56 -10.54
N LYS A 163 -6.24 17.68 -10.05
CA LYS A 163 -7.27 17.68 -9.00
C LYS A 163 -8.55 17.04 -9.53
N LEU A 164 -9.07 16.03 -8.83
CA LEU A 164 -10.28 15.31 -9.23
C LEU A 164 -11.53 16.19 -9.06
N LYS A 165 -12.44 16.10 -10.02
CA LYS A 165 -13.78 16.71 -9.98
C LYS A 165 -14.77 15.75 -10.62
N VAL A 166 -15.85 15.43 -9.91
CA VAL A 166 -16.87 14.50 -10.40
C VAL A 166 -18.17 15.25 -10.73
N SER A 167 -18.85 14.82 -11.80
CA SER A 167 -20.18 15.30 -12.15
C SER A 167 -21.07 14.14 -12.59
N PHE A 168 -22.33 14.16 -12.12
CA PHE A 168 -23.34 13.21 -12.55
C PHE A 168 -24.13 13.78 -13.72
N VAL A 169 -24.27 13.00 -14.79
CA VAL A 169 -24.96 13.44 -16.00
C VAL A 169 -26.43 13.74 -15.70
N GLY A 170 -26.87 14.96 -16.05
CA GLY A 170 -28.24 15.42 -15.81
C GLY A 170 -28.49 16.01 -14.42
N GLU A 171 -27.48 16.07 -13.55
CA GLU A 171 -27.61 16.64 -12.20
C GLU A 171 -26.92 18.01 -12.13
N PRO A 172 -27.64 19.09 -11.75
CA PRO A 172 -27.01 20.37 -11.50
C PRO A 172 -26.18 20.29 -10.21
N GLY A 173 -24.86 20.37 -10.31
CA GLY A 173 -23.99 20.33 -9.14
C GLY A 173 -22.58 20.82 -9.44
N LEU A 174 -22.06 21.72 -8.59
CA LEU A 174 -20.65 22.06 -8.56
C LEU A 174 -19.97 21.22 -7.48
N ASP A 175 -19.04 20.36 -7.88
CA ASP A 175 -18.32 19.52 -6.93
C ASP A 175 -17.35 20.35 -6.07
N MET A 176 -17.74 20.54 -4.81
CA MET A 176 -16.90 21.09 -3.74
C MET A 176 -16.28 19.97 -2.88
N GLY A 177 -16.22 18.75 -3.42
CA GLY A 177 -15.74 17.52 -2.77
C GLY A 177 -16.84 16.54 -2.37
N GLY A 178 -18.10 16.98 -2.33
CA GLY A 178 -19.25 16.14 -1.98
C GLY A 178 -19.53 15.07 -3.03
N LEU A 179 -19.56 15.44 -4.31
CA LEU A 179 -19.84 14.52 -5.41
C LEU A 179 -18.70 13.53 -5.60
N THR A 180 -17.45 13.98 -5.43
CA THR A 180 -16.29 13.09 -5.42
C THR A 180 -16.39 12.01 -4.33
N LYS A 181 -16.75 12.39 -3.09
CA LYS A 181 -16.91 11.42 -1.99
C LYS A 181 -18.04 10.43 -2.25
N GLU A 182 -19.19 10.92 -2.71
CA GLU A 182 -20.32 10.08 -3.08
C GLU A 182 -19.95 9.10 -4.20
N TRP A 183 -19.27 9.58 -5.23
CA TRP A 183 -18.81 8.76 -6.34
C TRP A 183 -17.90 7.61 -5.89
N PHE A 184 -16.88 7.89 -5.07
CA PHE A 184 -16.04 6.83 -4.50
C PHE A 184 -16.87 5.83 -3.69
N LEU A 185 -17.75 6.30 -2.80
CA LEU A 185 -18.57 5.43 -1.97
C LEU A 185 -19.44 4.47 -2.80
N LEU A 186 -20.12 4.99 -3.82
CA LEU A 186 -20.99 4.20 -4.69
C LEU A 186 -20.20 3.23 -5.56
N LEU A 187 -19.07 3.68 -6.10
CA LEU A 187 -18.23 2.90 -7.01
C LEU A 187 -17.59 1.72 -6.28
N ILE A 188 -17.05 1.97 -5.08
CA ILE A 188 -16.49 0.93 -4.22
C ILE A 188 -17.53 -0.12 -3.85
N ARG A 189 -18.75 0.29 -3.47
CA ARG A 189 -19.82 -0.66 -3.14
C ARG A 189 -20.18 -1.59 -4.31
N GLN A 190 -20.13 -1.11 -5.55
CA GLN A 190 -20.44 -1.93 -6.72
C GLN A 190 -19.28 -2.86 -7.09
N ILE A 191 -18.03 -2.39 -7.04
CA ILE A 191 -16.84 -3.19 -7.39
C ILE A 191 -16.60 -4.33 -6.41
N PHE A 192 -16.85 -4.10 -5.12
CA PHE A 192 -16.64 -5.09 -4.07
C PHE A 192 -17.90 -5.93 -3.79
N HIS A 193 -18.94 -5.80 -4.62
CA HIS A 193 -20.10 -6.66 -4.54
C HIS A 193 -19.75 -8.06 -5.07
N PRO A 194 -20.22 -9.16 -4.45
CA PRO A 194 -19.95 -10.52 -4.91
C PRO A 194 -20.28 -10.75 -6.40
N ASP A 195 -21.40 -10.20 -6.88
CA ASP A 195 -21.82 -10.30 -8.29
C ASP A 195 -20.84 -9.68 -9.29
N TYR A 196 -19.92 -8.82 -8.83
CA TYR A 196 -18.89 -8.23 -9.69
C TYR A 196 -17.71 -9.19 -9.91
N GLY A 197 -17.48 -10.15 -9.00
CA GLY A 197 -16.57 -11.29 -9.20
C GLY A 197 -15.07 -11.03 -9.02
N MET A 198 -14.65 -9.82 -8.64
CA MET A 198 -13.22 -9.47 -8.53
C MET A 198 -12.64 -9.64 -7.11
N PHE A 199 -13.46 -9.49 -6.09
CA PHE A 199 -13.00 -9.60 -4.70
C PHE A 199 -13.91 -10.52 -3.91
N VAL A 200 -13.31 -11.38 -3.10
CA VAL A 200 -13.99 -12.29 -2.19
C VAL A 200 -14.04 -11.63 -0.81
N TYR A 201 -15.22 -11.53 -0.23
CA TYR A 201 -15.39 -11.06 1.14
C TYR A 201 -15.29 -12.22 2.12
N HIS A 202 -14.38 -12.15 3.09
CA HIS A 202 -14.24 -13.14 4.15
C HIS A 202 -14.95 -12.66 5.42
N PRO A 203 -16.10 -13.24 5.82
CA PRO A 203 -16.91 -12.71 6.92
C PRO A 203 -16.25 -12.84 8.30
N HIS A 204 -15.42 -13.87 8.49
CA HIS A 204 -14.76 -14.14 9.79
C HIS A 204 -13.69 -13.09 10.11
N SER A 205 -12.94 -12.66 9.09
CA SER A 205 -11.90 -11.63 9.16
C SER A 205 -12.41 -10.23 8.79
N ARG A 206 -13.60 -10.12 8.21
CA ARG A 206 -14.22 -8.88 7.71
C ARG A 206 -13.36 -8.14 6.69
N CYS A 207 -12.54 -8.86 5.93
CA CYS A 207 -11.67 -8.29 4.90
C CYS A 207 -12.08 -8.75 3.50
N TYR A 208 -11.60 -8.02 2.49
CA TYR A 208 -11.66 -8.43 1.10
C TYR A 208 -10.33 -9.05 0.68
N TRP A 209 -10.41 -10.06 -0.18
CA TRP A 209 -9.26 -10.67 -0.85
C TRP A 209 -9.50 -10.76 -2.36
N PHE A 210 -8.43 -10.95 -3.12
CA PHE A 210 -8.50 -11.06 -4.58
C PHE A 210 -9.10 -12.42 -4.95
N SER A 211 -10.01 -12.43 -5.92
CA SER A 211 -10.53 -13.67 -6.49
C SER A 211 -9.41 -14.46 -7.18
N THR A 212 -9.35 -15.77 -6.96
CA THR A 212 -8.42 -16.64 -7.69
C THR A 212 -8.90 -16.97 -9.10
N ASP A 213 -10.12 -16.60 -9.44
CA ASP A 213 -10.66 -16.83 -10.77
C ASP A 213 -9.91 -15.99 -11.83
N GLN A 214 -9.43 -16.67 -12.87
CA GLN A 214 -8.53 -16.09 -13.87
C GLN A 214 -9.27 -15.54 -15.10
N GLU A 215 -10.61 -15.49 -15.07
CA GLU A 215 -11.41 -15.01 -16.19
C GLU A 215 -11.29 -13.48 -16.36
N GLY A 216 -10.31 -13.06 -17.16
CA GLY A 216 -10.46 -11.99 -18.15
C GLY A 216 -10.27 -10.52 -17.74
N ASN A 217 -10.34 -10.16 -16.45
CA ASN A 217 -10.49 -8.73 -16.08
C ASN A 217 -9.21 -8.04 -15.55
N LEU A 218 -8.01 -8.41 -16.03
CA LEU A 218 -6.75 -7.74 -15.63
C LEU A 218 -6.78 -6.22 -15.87
N ARG A 219 -7.44 -5.76 -16.94
CA ARG A 219 -7.62 -4.33 -17.19
C ARG A 219 -8.46 -3.65 -16.11
N GLU A 220 -9.49 -4.32 -15.61
CA GLU A 220 -10.31 -3.78 -14.53
C GLU A 220 -9.52 -3.75 -13.22
N TYR A 221 -8.74 -4.79 -12.91
CA TYR A 221 -7.87 -4.78 -11.72
C TYR A 221 -6.90 -3.59 -11.77
N ASN A 222 -6.33 -3.34 -12.95
CA ASN A 222 -5.49 -2.16 -13.16
C ASN A 222 -6.26 -0.85 -12.91
N LEU A 223 -7.44 -0.67 -13.50
CA LEU A 223 -8.23 0.55 -13.32
C LEU A 223 -8.73 0.73 -11.88
N ILE A 224 -9.01 -0.36 -11.16
CA ILE A 224 -9.31 -0.33 -9.72
C ILE A 224 -8.07 0.06 -8.92
N GLY A 225 -6.89 -0.42 -9.31
CA GLY A 225 -5.62 0.07 -8.79
C GLY A 225 -5.49 1.59 -8.95
N VAL A 226 -5.74 2.10 -10.16
CA VAL A 226 -5.75 3.56 -10.44
C VAL A 226 -6.76 4.27 -9.54
N LEU A 227 -7.95 3.70 -9.34
CA LEU A 227 -8.99 4.25 -8.46
C LEU A 227 -8.51 4.35 -7.01
N MET A 228 -7.89 3.29 -6.47
CA MET A 228 -7.30 3.32 -5.12
C MET A 228 -6.19 4.37 -5.02
N GLY A 229 -5.36 4.47 -6.06
CA GLY A 229 -4.34 5.50 -6.16
C GLY A 229 -4.92 6.91 -6.15
N LEU A 230 -6.00 7.15 -6.91
CA LEU A 230 -6.72 8.43 -6.91
C LEU A 230 -7.31 8.77 -5.54
N ALA A 231 -7.81 7.78 -4.80
CA ALA A 231 -8.32 8.01 -3.44
C ALA A 231 -7.20 8.49 -2.50
N VAL A 232 -6.05 7.82 -2.50
CA VAL A 232 -4.88 8.23 -1.72
C VAL A 232 -4.40 9.62 -2.14
N TYR A 233 -4.26 9.85 -3.45
CA TYR A 233 -3.78 11.11 -4.02
C TYR A 233 -4.68 12.31 -3.71
N ASN A 234 -6.00 12.09 -3.60
CA ASN A 234 -6.98 13.12 -3.24
C ASN A 234 -7.34 13.12 -1.75
N SER A 235 -6.61 12.38 -0.90
CA SER A 235 -6.86 12.26 0.55
C SER A 235 -8.30 11.83 0.89
N ILE A 236 -8.86 10.92 0.08
CA ILE A 236 -10.17 10.31 0.28
C ILE A 236 -9.99 8.99 1.04
N ILE A 237 -10.73 8.86 2.14
CA ILE A 237 -10.79 7.61 2.92
C ILE A 237 -11.86 6.73 2.28
N LEU A 238 -11.50 5.48 1.98
CA LEU A 238 -12.41 4.47 1.46
C LEU A 238 -12.82 3.53 2.59
N ASP A 239 -14.08 3.10 2.57
CA ASP A 239 -14.63 2.11 3.50
C ASP A 239 -14.32 0.70 2.99
N LEU A 240 -13.03 0.35 3.04
CA LEU A 240 -12.48 -0.92 2.56
C LEU A 240 -11.50 -1.47 3.58
N HIS A 241 -11.57 -2.78 3.78
CA HIS A 241 -10.66 -3.49 4.67
C HIS A 241 -9.91 -4.57 3.89
N PHE A 242 -8.62 -4.33 3.65
CA PHE A 242 -7.68 -5.33 3.16
C PHE A 242 -6.77 -5.79 4.31
N PRO A 243 -6.31 -7.05 4.30
CA PRO A 243 -5.31 -7.57 5.25
C PRO A 243 -3.96 -6.87 5.07
N SER A 244 -3.12 -6.89 6.10
CA SER A 244 -1.81 -6.24 6.15
C SER A 244 -0.91 -6.63 4.99
N ILE A 245 -0.95 -7.91 4.60
CA ILE A 245 -0.17 -8.46 3.48
C ILE A 245 -0.47 -7.78 2.14
N CYS A 246 -1.70 -7.29 1.92
CA CYS A 246 -2.05 -6.56 0.71
C CYS A 246 -1.22 -5.27 0.57
N TYR A 247 -1.02 -4.55 1.69
CA TYR A 247 -0.19 -3.35 1.68
C TYR A 247 1.29 -3.69 1.54
N ARG A 248 1.75 -4.83 2.08
CA ARG A 248 3.13 -5.30 1.87
C ARG A 248 3.39 -5.56 0.40
N LYS A 249 2.48 -6.29 -0.26
CA LYS A 249 2.55 -6.57 -1.69
C LYS A 249 2.55 -5.27 -2.50
N LEU A 250 1.73 -4.27 -2.15
CA LEU A 250 1.76 -2.93 -2.78
C LEU A 250 3.10 -2.20 -2.65
N LEU A 251 3.93 -2.56 -1.66
CA LEU A 251 5.25 -2.01 -1.41
C LEU A 251 6.40 -2.91 -1.84
N SER A 252 6.13 -4.00 -2.54
CA SER A 252 7.13 -4.95 -3.00
C SER A 252 7.20 -4.95 -4.53
N PRO A 253 8.01 -4.09 -5.16
CA PRO A 253 8.76 -2.96 -4.58
C PRO A 253 7.89 -1.70 -4.39
N PRO A 254 8.34 -0.69 -3.62
CA PRO A 254 7.54 0.50 -3.34
C PRO A 254 7.58 1.53 -4.48
N VAL A 255 8.35 1.24 -5.53
CA VAL A 255 8.46 2.00 -6.77
C VAL A 255 8.48 0.99 -7.90
N VAL A 256 7.65 1.23 -8.93
CA VAL A 256 7.60 0.38 -10.12
C VAL A 256 8.98 0.36 -10.78
N PRO A 257 9.60 -0.82 -10.97
CA PRO A 257 10.87 -0.93 -11.68
C PRO A 257 10.71 -0.49 -13.15
N ASP A 258 11.78 0.06 -13.73
CA ASP A 258 11.77 0.49 -15.15
C ASP A 258 11.61 -0.69 -16.13
N VAL A 259 11.76 -1.93 -15.65
CA VAL A 259 11.67 -3.16 -16.45
C VAL A 259 10.33 -3.84 -16.19
N ASP A 260 9.51 -3.96 -17.23
CA ASP A 260 8.15 -4.53 -17.18
C ASP A 260 8.12 -6.00 -16.69
N THR A 261 9.23 -6.73 -16.83
CA THR A 261 9.36 -8.13 -16.37
C THR A 261 9.76 -8.29 -14.91
N ALA A 262 9.89 -7.20 -14.15
CA ALA A 262 10.21 -7.31 -12.73
C ALA A 262 9.05 -7.94 -11.95
N ASP A 263 9.38 -8.85 -11.03
CA ASP A 263 8.43 -9.39 -10.05
C ASP A 263 8.01 -8.26 -9.11
N VAL A 264 6.71 -7.97 -9.10
CA VAL A 264 6.09 -6.90 -8.32
C VAL A 264 4.80 -7.42 -7.72
N GLY A 265 4.42 -6.89 -6.56
CA GLY A 265 3.21 -7.33 -5.88
C GLY A 265 3.35 -8.66 -5.15
N SER A 266 4.57 -9.15 -4.92
CA SER A 266 4.83 -10.44 -4.27
C SER A 266 5.52 -10.26 -2.92
N VAL A 267 5.30 -11.20 -1.99
CA VAL A 267 5.97 -11.21 -0.69
C VAL A 267 6.82 -12.48 -0.60
N ASN A 268 8.10 -12.34 -0.28
CA ASN A 268 9.06 -13.47 -0.29
C ASN A 268 8.85 -14.48 0.84
N THR A 269 8.34 -14.04 1.98
CA THR A 269 8.19 -14.87 3.20
C THR A 269 6.80 -14.69 3.79
N PRO A 270 5.75 -15.20 3.11
CA PRO A 270 4.42 -15.23 3.69
C PRO A 270 4.40 -16.16 4.91
N THR A 271 3.62 -15.79 5.92
CA THR A 271 3.53 -16.52 7.18
C THR A 271 2.11 -17.01 7.45
N VAL A 272 1.97 -17.94 8.40
CA VAL A 272 0.66 -18.43 8.85
C VAL A 272 -0.17 -17.32 9.51
N ASP A 273 0.48 -16.33 10.13
CA ASP A 273 -0.17 -15.14 10.68
C ASP A 273 -0.76 -14.24 9.58
N ASP A 274 -0.09 -14.14 8.43
CA ASP A 274 -0.60 -13.40 7.28
C ASP A 274 -1.86 -14.03 6.71
N LEU A 275 -1.88 -15.37 6.64
CA LEU A 275 -3.07 -16.11 6.27
C LEU A 275 -4.17 -15.97 7.33
N ALA A 276 -3.82 -15.84 8.61
CA ALA A 276 -4.80 -15.71 9.70
C ALA A 276 -5.66 -14.45 9.56
N GLU A 277 -5.10 -13.37 9.00
CA GLU A 277 -5.85 -12.14 8.72
C GLU A 277 -6.93 -12.31 7.64
N ILE A 278 -6.86 -13.37 6.83
CA ILE A 278 -7.79 -13.63 5.72
C ILE A 278 -8.67 -14.83 6.05
N MET A 279 -8.04 -15.97 6.37
CA MET A 279 -8.63 -17.28 6.61
C MET A 279 -8.12 -17.87 7.94
N PRO A 280 -8.63 -17.37 9.09
CA PRO A 280 -8.16 -17.77 10.42
C PRO A 280 -8.34 -19.26 10.70
N ASP A 281 -9.38 -19.89 10.15
CA ASP A 281 -9.65 -21.31 10.35
C ASP A 281 -8.66 -22.21 9.59
N VAL A 282 -8.29 -21.82 8.37
CA VAL A 282 -7.26 -22.50 7.58
C VAL A 282 -5.90 -22.32 8.25
N SER A 283 -5.57 -21.09 8.64
CA SER A 283 -4.33 -20.77 9.36
C SER A 283 -4.17 -21.64 10.61
N ARG A 284 -5.21 -21.76 11.44
CA ARG A 284 -5.23 -22.66 12.60
C ARG A 284 -4.97 -24.12 12.22
N GLY A 285 -5.62 -24.63 11.18
CA GLY A 285 -5.40 -26.00 10.69
C GLY A 285 -3.96 -26.25 10.24
N LEU A 286 -3.34 -25.28 9.55
CA LEU A 286 -1.92 -25.38 9.16
C LEU A 286 -1.00 -25.35 10.39
N THR A 287 -1.30 -24.53 11.41
CA THR A 287 -0.56 -24.55 12.68
C THR A 287 -0.68 -25.89 13.39
N GLU A 288 -1.88 -26.48 13.43
CA GLU A 288 -2.11 -27.80 14.03
C GLU A 288 -1.36 -28.91 13.28
N LEU A 289 -1.33 -28.88 11.95
CA LEU A 289 -0.52 -29.79 11.12
C LEU A 289 0.97 -29.72 11.49
N LEU A 290 1.53 -28.52 11.64
CA LEU A 290 2.92 -28.32 12.02
C LEU A 290 3.23 -28.80 13.44
N ALA A 291 2.27 -28.69 14.36
CA ALA A 291 2.41 -29.09 15.75
C ALA A 291 2.07 -30.57 15.99
N TYR A 292 1.51 -31.27 15.00
CA TYR A 292 1.01 -32.63 15.18
C TYR A 292 2.13 -33.62 15.55
N GLU A 293 1.93 -34.41 16.62
CA GLU A 293 2.91 -35.39 17.11
C GLU A 293 2.68 -36.81 16.58
N GLY A 294 1.50 -37.08 16.00
CA GLY A 294 1.13 -38.38 15.44
C GLY A 294 1.65 -38.61 14.01
N ASN A 295 1.09 -39.61 13.33
CA ASN A 295 1.46 -39.93 11.95
C ASN A 295 0.61 -39.09 10.98
N VAL A 296 1.21 -38.05 10.40
CA VAL A 296 0.48 -37.11 9.52
C VAL A 296 -0.14 -37.82 8.31
N GLU A 297 0.56 -38.79 7.73
CA GLU A 297 0.10 -39.48 6.52
C GLU A 297 -1.15 -40.33 6.79
N GLU A 298 -1.11 -41.13 7.86
CA GLU A 298 -2.20 -42.05 8.22
C GLU A 298 -3.39 -41.33 8.85
N ASP A 299 -3.14 -40.29 9.66
CA ASP A 299 -4.18 -39.61 10.43
C ASP A 299 -4.90 -38.52 9.62
N MET A 300 -4.19 -37.84 8.71
CA MET A 300 -4.74 -36.71 7.94
C MET A 300 -5.02 -37.05 6.48
N CYS A 301 -4.36 -38.06 5.90
CA CYS A 301 -4.56 -38.51 4.52
C CYS A 301 -4.57 -37.37 3.48
N MET A 302 -3.71 -36.38 3.67
CA MET A 302 -3.58 -35.23 2.77
C MET A 302 -2.53 -35.48 1.69
N ASN A 303 -2.71 -34.86 0.54
CA ASN A 303 -1.71 -34.82 -0.55
C ASN A 303 -1.32 -33.36 -0.83
N PHE A 304 -0.34 -33.12 -1.71
CA PHE A 304 0.10 -31.78 -2.12
C PHE A 304 -0.88 -31.10 -3.10
N GLN A 305 -2.15 -31.01 -2.69
CA GLN A 305 -3.23 -30.32 -3.37
C GLN A 305 -4.09 -29.58 -2.37
N VAL A 306 -4.74 -28.50 -2.80
CA VAL A 306 -5.58 -27.64 -1.97
C VAL A 306 -6.92 -27.44 -2.64
N SER A 307 -7.99 -27.39 -1.85
CA SER A 307 -9.32 -27.07 -2.35
C SER A 307 -9.74 -25.72 -1.79
N LEU A 308 -10.17 -24.82 -2.68
CA LEU A 308 -10.63 -23.48 -2.35
C LEU A 308 -12.08 -23.34 -2.81
N GLU A 309 -12.92 -22.85 -1.91
CA GLU A 309 -14.32 -22.52 -2.21
C GLU A 309 -14.44 -21.03 -2.50
N GLU A 310 -14.84 -20.66 -3.72
CA GLU A 310 -15.12 -19.29 -4.13
C GLU A 310 -16.49 -19.24 -4.83
N TYR A 311 -17.33 -18.27 -4.46
CA TYR A 311 -18.66 -18.07 -5.07
C TYR A 311 -19.57 -19.31 -5.08
N GLY A 312 -19.35 -20.25 -4.15
CA GLY A 312 -20.12 -21.50 -4.03
C GLY A 312 -19.55 -22.67 -4.85
N ASP A 313 -18.46 -22.46 -5.59
CA ASP A 313 -17.76 -23.49 -6.35
C ASP A 313 -16.45 -23.88 -5.67
N VAL A 314 -16.21 -25.18 -5.54
CA VAL A 314 -14.95 -25.72 -5.00
C VAL A 314 -14.02 -26.09 -6.15
N LYS A 315 -12.85 -25.45 -6.19
CA LYS A 315 -11.78 -25.74 -7.16
C LYS A 315 -10.57 -26.33 -6.44
N THR A 316 -9.98 -27.38 -7.01
CA THR A 316 -8.79 -28.04 -6.47
C THR A 316 -7.56 -27.69 -7.29
N TYR A 317 -6.48 -27.29 -6.61
CA TYR A 317 -5.22 -26.84 -7.19
C TYR A 317 -4.07 -27.70 -6.69
N LYS A 318 -3.09 -27.98 -7.55
CA LYS A 318 -1.89 -28.74 -7.21
C LYS A 318 -0.82 -27.77 -6.71
N LEU A 319 -0.20 -28.05 -5.57
CA LEU A 319 0.86 -27.21 -5.00
C LEU A 319 2.23 -27.46 -5.65
N ARG A 320 2.42 -28.65 -6.22
CA ARG A 320 3.64 -29.06 -6.94
C ARG A 320 3.31 -30.08 -8.01
N ASP A 321 4.30 -30.35 -8.85
CA ASP A 321 4.21 -31.38 -9.88
C ASP A 321 3.87 -32.74 -9.26
N ASN A 322 2.84 -33.39 -9.83
CA ASN A 322 2.30 -34.66 -9.36
C ASN A 322 1.81 -34.64 -7.89
N GLY A 323 1.49 -33.46 -7.36
CA GLY A 323 1.12 -33.25 -5.95
C GLY A 323 -0.10 -34.06 -5.50
N GLU A 324 -1.01 -34.41 -6.41
CA GLU A 324 -2.18 -35.25 -6.13
C GLU A 324 -1.81 -36.68 -5.68
N ASN A 325 -0.60 -37.15 -5.99
CA ASN A 325 -0.11 -38.51 -5.69
C ASN A 325 0.99 -38.51 -4.61
N ILE A 326 1.33 -37.34 -4.06
CA ILE A 326 2.39 -37.20 -3.05
C ILE A 326 1.69 -36.97 -1.70
N PRO A 327 1.76 -37.92 -0.76
CA PRO A 327 1.18 -37.74 0.56
C PRO A 327 1.96 -36.73 1.39
N VAL A 328 1.25 -36.02 2.25
CA VAL A 328 1.82 -35.17 3.28
C VAL A 328 2.19 -36.06 4.47
N THR A 329 3.44 -35.97 4.91
CA THR A 329 4.04 -36.77 5.98
C THR A 329 4.68 -35.83 7.02
N ASN A 330 5.11 -36.37 8.16
CA ASN A 330 5.83 -35.59 9.18
C ASN A 330 7.10 -34.91 8.64
N ASP A 331 7.75 -35.52 7.64
CA ASP A 331 9.01 -35.03 7.07
C ASP A 331 8.79 -33.88 6.08
N ASN A 332 7.67 -33.88 5.33
CA ASN A 332 7.41 -32.90 4.26
C ASN A 332 6.32 -31.87 4.60
N ARG A 333 5.68 -31.95 5.77
CA ARG A 333 4.61 -31.01 6.18
C ARG A 333 5.02 -29.54 6.17
N ASN A 334 6.28 -29.22 6.45
CA ASN A 334 6.79 -27.84 6.39
C ASN A 334 6.75 -27.32 4.95
N GLU A 335 7.20 -28.14 3.99
CA GLU A 335 7.13 -27.82 2.55
C GLU A 335 5.68 -27.63 2.10
N TYR A 336 4.75 -28.51 2.54
CA TYR A 336 3.33 -28.36 2.23
C TYR A 336 2.79 -27.00 2.70
N VAL A 337 3.08 -26.59 3.94
CA VAL A 337 2.62 -25.29 4.47
C VAL A 337 3.27 -24.12 3.74
N GLU A 338 4.57 -24.17 3.44
CA GLU A 338 5.27 -23.13 2.68
C GLU A 338 4.66 -22.95 1.28
N LEU A 339 4.43 -24.06 0.55
CA LEU A 339 3.80 -24.03 -0.76
C LEU A 339 2.34 -23.56 -0.71
N TYR A 340 1.58 -23.95 0.33
CA TYR A 340 0.21 -23.48 0.53
C TYR A 340 0.19 -21.95 0.68
N LEU A 341 1.05 -21.42 1.56
CA LEU A 341 1.12 -19.99 1.85
C LEU A 341 1.54 -19.18 0.63
N ASP A 342 2.58 -19.62 -0.08
CA ASP A 342 3.02 -18.94 -1.31
C ASP A 342 1.94 -18.99 -2.39
N TRP A 343 1.29 -20.14 -2.57
CA TRP A 343 0.21 -20.28 -3.54
C TRP A 343 -0.94 -19.30 -3.26
N ILE A 344 -1.51 -19.30 -2.07
CA ILE A 344 -2.72 -18.51 -1.78
C ILE A 344 -2.43 -17.01 -1.63
N LEU A 345 -1.26 -16.64 -1.11
CA LEU A 345 -0.90 -15.24 -0.85
C LEU A 345 -0.14 -14.57 -2.01
N ASN A 346 0.45 -15.36 -2.92
CA ASN A 346 1.15 -14.86 -4.10
C ASN A 346 0.61 -15.45 -5.40
N ALA A 347 0.86 -16.74 -5.67
CA ALA A 347 0.75 -17.30 -7.02
C ALA A 347 -0.68 -17.29 -7.58
N ALA A 348 -1.68 -17.63 -6.77
CA ALA A 348 -3.08 -17.76 -7.18
C ALA A 348 -3.69 -16.44 -7.68
N ILE A 349 -3.17 -15.31 -7.19
CA ILE A 349 -3.68 -13.96 -7.46
C ILE A 349 -2.65 -13.07 -8.16
N TYR A 350 -1.52 -13.63 -8.60
CA TYR A 350 -0.35 -12.84 -9.02
C TYR A 350 -0.68 -11.88 -10.16
N GLU A 351 -1.34 -12.35 -11.22
CA GLU A 351 -1.66 -11.51 -12.38
C GLU A 351 -2.67 -10.40 -12.03
N GLN A 352 -3.69 -10.74 -11.25
CA GLN A 352 -4.71 -9.81 -10.76
C GLN A 352 -4.07 -8.73 -9.88
N PHE A 353 -3.25 -9.14 -8.93
CA PHE A 353 -2.55 -8.24 -8.01
C PHE A 353 -1.51 -7.40 -8.73
N ARG A 354 -0.75 -7.96 -9.67
CA ARG A 354 0.23 -7.23 -10.49
C ARG A 354 -0.46 -6.13 -11.29
N ALA A 355 -1.59 -6.43 -11.93
CA ALA A 355 -2.35 -5.43 -12.66
C ALA A 355 -2.83 -4.29 -11.73
N PHE A 356 -3.38 -4.64 -10.57
CA PHE A 356 -3.79 -3.71 -9.53
C PHE A 356 -2.63 -2.84 -9.01
N TYR A 357 -1.48 -3.45 -8.72
CA TYR A 357 -0.25 -2.79 -8.31
C TYR A 357 0.19 -1.73 -9.33
N LEU A 358 0.26 -2.10 -10.61
CA LEU A 358 0.68 -1.18 -11.68
C LEU A 358 -0.29 0.01 -11.80
N GLY A 359 -1.59 -0.26 -11.66
CA GLY A 359 -2.63 0.76 -11.66
C GLY A 359 -2.46 1.74 -10.50
N PHE A 360 -2.30 1.22 -9.29
CA PHE A 360 -2.10 2.01 -8.07
C PHE A 360 -0.89 2.94 -8.18
N HIS A 361 0.24 2.39 -8.62
CA HIS A 361 1.48 3.17 -8.76
C HIS A 361 1.46 4.16 -9.92
N SER A 362 0.62 3.99 -10.94
CA SER A 362 0.48 4.98 -12.02
C SER A 362 0.11 6.39 -11.52
N VAL A 363 -0.64 6.45 -10.39
CA VAL A 363 -1.02 7.70 -9.71
C VAL A 363 -0.05 8.00 -8.57
N CYS A 364 0.23 7.00 -7.73
CA CYS A 364 0.94 7.18 -6.46
C CYS A 364 2.47 7.01 -6.56
N ALA A 365 3.06 6.87 -7.75
CA ALA A 365 4.51 6.82 -7.94
C ALA A 365 5.17 8.14 -7.51
N SER A 366 5.46 8.24 -6.21
CA SER A 366 6.20 9.30 -5.56
C SER A 366 6.99 8.74 -4.39
N ASN A 367 8.15 9.34 -4.13
CA ASN A 367 8.95 9.03 -2.94
C ASN A 367 8.19 9.31 -1.63
N ALA A 368 7.10 10.09 -1.67
CA ALA A 368 6.24 10.31 -0.50
C ALA A 368 5.57 9.02 -0.02
N LEU A 369 5.23 8.11 -0.94
CA LEU A 369 4.64 6.81 -0.61
C LEU A 369 5.65 5.92 0.15
N ILE A 370 6.92 5.97 -0.26
CA ILE A 370 8.03 5.26 0.40
C ILE A 370 8.18 5.73 1.86
N VAL A 371 8.05 7.02 2.11
CA VAL A 371 8.13 7.59 3.48
C VAL A 371 6.89 7.22 4.29
N SER A 372 5.73 7.10 3.64
CA SER A 372 4.44 6.96 4.33
C SER A 372 4.10 5.52 4.72
N ILE A 373 4.46 4.53 3.91
CA ILE A 373 3.93 3.15 4.06
C ILE A 373 4.98 2.15 4.59
N LYS A 374 6.27 2.50 4.65
CA LYS A 374 7.38 1.61 5.12
C LYS A 374 7.27 1.05 6.56
N LYS A 375 6.13 1.18 7.25
CA LYS A 375 5.92 0.67 8.61
C LYS A 375 4.47 0.30 8.95
N TYR A 376 3.61 0.03 7.96
CA TYR A 376 2.33 -0.66 8.16
C TYR A 376 2.37 -2.09 7.61
N CYS A 377 3.58 -2.63 7.47
CA CYS A 377 3.91 -3.82 6.73
C CYS A 377 4.93 -4.62 7.52
#